data_AF-A0A6G0RBI6-F1
#
_entry.id   AF-A0A6G0RBI6-F1
#
_cell.length_a   1.000
_cell.length_b   1.000
_cell.length_c   1.000
_cell.angle_alpha   90.00
_cell.angle_beta   90.00
_cell.angle_gamma   90.00
#
_symmetry.space_group_name_H-M   'P 1'
#
loop_
_entity.id
_entity.type
_entity.pdbx_description
1 polymer ?
#
loop_
_entity_poly.entity_id
_entity_poly.type
_entity_poly.pdbx_seq_one_letter_code
_entity_poly.pdbx_strand_id
1 'polypeptide(L)'
;MSFMDSYLVYERRIRSLNAGTKLGQLRLMPLSSCIEHKTPLRICDYELQRPELEATEEMWKVYFLKGRRSDTRDYARLAAAMRSLTMNTKLWWSGIGQNLVEA
;
A
#
# COMPACT_ATOMS: atom_id res chain seq x y z
N MET A 1 0.89 -15.01 11.42
CA MET A 1 2.09 -14.14 11.57
C MET A 1 1.99 -13.03 10.54
N SER A 2 2.13 -11.78 10.97
CA SER A 2 2.11 -10.63 10.06
C SER A 2 3.36 -10.63 9.17
N PHE A 3 3.25 -10.24 7.90
CA PHE A 3 4.36 -10.15 6.93
C PHE A 3 5.62 -9.48 7.52
N MET A 4 5.44 -8.38 8.25
CA MET A 4 6.55 -7.66 8.88
C MET A 4 7.24 -8.45 9.98
N ASP A 5 6.52 -9.26 10.75
CA ASP A 5 7.13 -10.07 11.80
C ASP A 5 8.06 -11.13 11.18
N SER A 6 7.63 -11.74 10.07
CA SER A 6 8.44 -12.69 9.29
C SER A 6 9.68 -12.02 8.69
N TYR A 7 9.53 -10.83 8.10
CA TYR A 7 10.64 -10.08 7.52
C TYR A 7 11.67 -9.67 8.59
N LEU A 8 11.24 -9.16 9.74
CA LEU A 8 12.14 -8.74 10.83
C LEU A 8 12.93 -9.93 11.42
N VAL A 9 12.31 -11.11 11.52
CA VAL A 9 13.01 -12.33 11.94
C VAL A 9 14.06 -12.74 10.89
N TYR A 10 13.72 -12.68 9.62
CA TYR A 10 14.66 -12.93 8.52
C TYR A 10 15.85 -11.95 8.56
N GLU A 11 15.58 -10.64 8.66
CA GLU A 11 16.61 -9.59 8.74
C GLU A 11 17.55 -9.84 9.93
N ARG A 12 17.00 -10.13 11.12
CA ARG A 12 17.79 -10.42 12.32
C ARG A 12 18.70 -11.64 12.12
N ARG A 13 18.19 -12.71 11.49
CA ARG A 13 18.97 -13.93 11.22
C ARG A 13 20.13 -13.65 10.27
N ILE A 14 19.89 -12.95 9.16
CA ILE A 14 20.95 -12.59 8.20
C ILE A 14 22.02 -11.73 8.86
N ARG A 15 21.63 -10.71 9.64
CA ARG A 15 22.59 -9.87 10.38
C ARG A 15 23.42 -10.68 11.37
N SER A 16 22.79 -11.60 12.10
CA SER A 16 23.49 -12.48 13.05
C SER A 16 24.50 -13.41 12.37
N LEU A 17 24.15 -13.96 11.20
CA LEU A 17 25.04 -14.83 10.42
C LEU A 17 26.23 -14.03 9.85
N ASN A 18 25.99 -12.81 9.38
CA ASN A 18 27.04 -11.93 8.86
C ASN A 18 28.02 -11.47 9.94
N ALA A 19 27.55 -11.27 11.17
CA ALA A 19 28.43 -10.92 12.29
C ALA A 19 29.44 -12.02 12.62
N GLY A 20 29.11 -13.29 12.36
CA GLY A 20 29.98 -14.44 12.62
C GLY A 20 30.89 -14.85 11.46
N THR A 21 30.68 -14.32 10.25
CA THR A 21 31.30 -14.85 9.02
C THR A 21 32.26 -13.83 8.38
N LYS A 22 33.56 -14.15 8.31
CA LYS A 22 34.58 -13.27 7.68
C LYS A 22 34.78 -13.51 6.17
N LEU A 23 34.37 -14.67 5.63
CA LEU A 23 34.69 -15.09 4.25
C LEU A 23 33.51 -14.97 3.26
N GLY A 24 32.35 -14.52 3.70
CA GLY A 24 31.19 -14.35 2.82
C GLY A 24 30.03 -13.71 3.56
N GLN A 25 29.71 -12.47 3.21
CA GLN A 25 28.54 -11.78 3.74
C GLN A 25 27.31 -12.17 2.91
N LEU A 26 26.28 -12.68 3.59
CA LEU A 26 24.97 -12.89 3.01
C LEU A 26 24.34 -11.53 2.69
N ARG A 27 23.84 -11.36 1.46
CA ARG A 27 23.08 -10.16 1.09
C ARG A 27 21.70 -10.21 1.73
N LEU A 28 21.34 -9.12 2.39
CA LEU A 28 19.98 -8.90 2.87
C LEU A 28 19.11 -8.47 1.68
N MET A 29 17.97 -9.13 1.49
CA MET A 29 16.99 -8.68 0.50
C MET A 29 16.30 -7.40 1.02
N PRO A 30 16.30 -6.30 0.25
CA PRO A 30 15.59 -5.09 0.63
C PRO A 30 14.08 -5.36 0.69
N LEU A 31 13.39 -4.74 1.63
CA LEU A 31 11.96 -4.90 1.88
C LEU A 31 11.16 -4.53 0.64
N SER A 32 11.57 -3.49 -0.09
CA SER A 32 10.98 -3.09 -1.38
C SER A 32 10.90 -4.24 -2.39
N SER A 33 11.92 -5.11 -2.44
CA SER A 33 11.95 -6.28 -3.33
C SER A 33 11.09 -7.45 -2.85
N CYS A 34 10.68 -7.45 -1.58
CA CYS A 34 9.76 -8.45 -1.05
C CYS A 34 8.28 -8.10 -1.30
N ILE A 35 8.01 -6.92 -1.85
CA ILE A 35 6.65 -6.44 -2.13
C ILE A 35 6.36 -6.68 -3.62
N GLU A 36 5.13 -7.08 -3.93
CA GLU A 36 4.68 -7.23 -5.32
C GLU A 36 4.85 -5.91 -6.10
N HIS A 37 5.47 -5.96 -7.28
CA HIS A 37 5.86 -4.80 -8.09
C HIS A 37 4.82 -3.66 -8.21
N LYS A 38 3.52 -3.96 -8.30
CA LYS A 38 2.48 -2.92 -8.44
C LYS A 38 2.07 -2.27 -7.12
N THR A 39 2.39 -2.89 -6.00
CA THR A 39 1.95 -2.45 -4.67
C THR A 39 2.74 -1.23 -4.16
N PRO A 40 4.08 -1.15 -4.30
CA PRO A 40 4.85 0.04 -3.97
C PRO A 40 4.35 1.28 -4.69
N LEU A 41 4.10 1.18 -6.01
CA LEU A 41 3.55 2.26 -6.83
C LEU A 41 2.25 2.81 -6.24
N ARG A 42 1.30 1.93 -5.91
CA ARG A 42 0.01 2.33 -5.33
C ARG A 42 0.18 2.99 -3.96
N ILE A 43 1.03 2.45 -3.10
CA ILE A 43 1.27 3.03 -1.77
C ILE A 43 1.89 4.42 -1.91
N CYS A 44 2.86 4.58 -2.82
CA CYS A 44 3.51 5.84 -3.12
C CYS A 44 2.52 6.90 -3.63
N ASP A 45 1.68 6.54 -4.61
CA ASP A 45 0.72 7.44 -5.24
C ASP A 45 -0.42 7.85 -4.28
N TYR A 46 -1.01 6.88 -3.58
CA TYR A 46 -2.26 7.11 -2.85
C TYR A 46 -2.08 7.37 -1.35
N GLU A 47 -1.01 6.87 -0.73
CA GLU A 47 -0.86 6.91 0.73
C GLU A 47 0.33 7.77 1.20
N LEU A 48 1.46 7.70 0.49
CA LEU A 48 2.65 8.48 0.84
C LEU A 48 2.71 9.83 0.11
N GLN A 49 1.98 9.99 -0.99
CA GLN A 49 1.96 11.17 -1.85
C GLN A 49 3.38 11.58 -2.30
N ARG A 50 4.19 10.59 -2.68
CA ARG A 50 5.59 10.76 -3.06
C ARG A 50 5.96 9.81 -4.19
N PRO A 51 6.95 10.15 -5.03
CA PRO A 51 7.41 9.25 -6.08
C PRO A 51 8.12 8.02 -5.50
N GLU A 52 7.99 6.87 -6.17
CA GLU A 52 8.60 5.61 -5.74
C GLU A 52 10.13 5.70 -5.55
N LEU A 53 10.80 6.49 -6.39
CA LEU A 53 12.24 6.73 -6.32
C LEU A 53 12.70 7.39 -5.01
N GLU A 54 11.81 8.09 -4.30
CA GLU A 54 12.11 8.70 -3.00
C GLU A 54 11.81 7.79 -1.82
N ALA A 55 11.19 6.61 -2.04
CA ALA A 55 10.82 5.70 -0.97
C ALA A 55 12.04 4.91 -0.47
N THR A 56 12.47 5.19 0.75
CA THR A 56 13.58 4.47 1.40
C THR A 56 13.12 3.20 2.10
N GLU A 57 14.07 2.29 2.38
CA GLU A 57 13.82 1.08 3.16
C GLU A 57 13.25 1.38 4.56
N GLU A 58 13.72 2.44 5.21
CA GLU A 58 13.20 2.91 6.50
C GLU A 58 11.74 3.36 6.37
N MET A 59 11.38 4.05 5.29
CA MET A 59 10.01 4.47 5.04
C MET A 59 9.08 3.26 4.89
N TRP A 60 9.50 2.24 4.13
CA TRP A 60 8.74 0.99 4.00
C TRP A 60 8.54 0.31 5.36
N LYS A 61 9.59 0.22 6.18
CA LYS A 61 9.48 -0.37 7.52
C LYS A 61 8.48 0.38 8.40
N VAL A 62 8.57 1.71 8.43
CA VAL A 62 7.64 2.54 9.22
C VAL A 62 6.20 2.38 8.73
N TYR A 63 5.99 2.39 7.41
CA TYR A 63 4.68 2.25 6.78
C TYR A 63 4.01 0.92 7.17
N PHE A 64 4.66 -0.21 6.93
CA PHE A 64 4.08 -1.53 7.23
C PHE A 64 3.96 -1.80 8.73
N LEU A 65 4.85 -1.25 9.57
CA LEU A 65 4.71 -1.33 11.03
C LEU A 65 3.53 -0.51 11.55
N LYS A 66 3.26 0.66 10.94
CA LYS A 66 2.08 1.46 11.24
C LYS A 66 0.80 0.73 10.86
N GLY A 67 0.77 0.10 9.69
CA GLY A 67 -0.35 -0.76 9.25
C GLY A 67 -0.63 -1.96 10.16
N ARG A 68 0.29 -2.31 11.07
CA ARG A 68 0.09 -3.39 12.06
C ARG A 68 -0.98 -3.06 13.10
N ARG A 69 -1.30 -1.77 13.30
CA ARG A 69 -2.43 -1.33 14.11
C ARG A 69 -3.56 -0.98 13.15
N SER A 70 -4.53 -1.87 12.97
CA SER A 70 -5.74 -1.52 12.23
C SER A 70 -6.44 -0.39 12.99
N ASP A 71 -6.43 0.82 12.42
CA ASP A 71 -7.20 1.92 13.00
C ASP A 71 -8.66 1.75 12.60
N THR A 72 -9.41 1.07 13.47
CA THR A 72 -10.84 0.81 13.22
C THR A 72 -11.72 1.98 13.62
N ARG A 73 -11.15 3.06 14.19
CA ARG A 73 -11.89 4.16 14.80
C ARG A 73 -12.79 4.91 13.82
N ASP A 74 -12.43 4.93 12.54
CA ASP A 74 -13.15 5.70 11.52
C ASP A 74 -14.12 4.88 10.66
N TYR A 75 -14.30 3.57 10.91
CA TYR A 75 -15.24 2.76 10.12
C TYR A 75 -16.69 3.26 10.23
N ALA A 76 -17.10 3.76 11.41
CA ALA A 76 -18.44 4.32 11.57
C ALA A 76 -18.65 5.59 10.73
N ARG A 77 -17.63 6.47 10.68
CA ARG A 77 -17.64 7.69 9.85
C ARG A 77 -17.61 7.34 8.37
N LEU A 78 -16.77 6.38 7.98
CA LEU A 78 -16.71 5.87 6.61
C LEU A 78 -18.06 5.29 6.18
N ALA A 79 -18.67 4.45 7.02
CA ALA A 79 -19.98 3.87 6.74
C ALA A 79 -21.06 4.94 6.62
N ALA A 80 -21.02 6.01 7.42
CA ALA A 80 -21.92 7.14 7.28
C ALA A 80 -21.71 7.90 5.96
N ALA A 81 -20.47 8.18 5.58
CA ALA A 81 -20.14 8.86 4.33
C ALA A 81 -20.50 8.01 3.08
N MET A 82 -20.31 6.69 3.14
CA MET A 82 -20.73 5.78 2.08
C MET A 82 -22.25 5.77 1.91
N ARG A 83 -23.02 5.85 3.01
CA ARG A 83 -24.48 5.96 2.95
C ARG A 83 -24.96 7.29 2.35
N SER A 84 -24.19 8.36 2.47
CA SER A 84 -24.52 9.66 1.87
C SER A 84 -24.08 9.78 0.41
N LEU A 85 -23.24 8.86 -0.08
CA LEU A 85 -22.80 8.84 -1.47
C LEU A 85 -23.99 8.49 -2.36
N THR A 86 -24.42 9.43 -3.20
CA THR A 86 -25.48 9.19 -4.19
C THR A 86 -24.91 9.34 -5.59
N MET A 87 -25.20 8.38 -6.46
CA MET A 87 -24.77 8.42 -7.85
C MET A 87 -25.62 9.46 -8.60
N ASN A 88 -24.99 10.50 -9.12
CA ASN A 88 -25.67 11.47 -9.96
C ASN A 88 -25.94 10.87 -11.35
N THR A 89 -27.11 10.27 -11.53
CA THR A 89 -27.56 9.67 -12.79
C THR A 89 -27.96 10.71 -13.84
N LYS A 90 -27.98 12.01 -13.51
CA LYS A 90 -28.37 13.07 -14.47
C LYS A 90 -27.32 13.31 -15.57
N LEU A 91 -26.09 12.84 -15.39
CA LEU A 91 -25.06 12.88 -16.43
C LEU A 91 -25.30 11.86 -17.56
N TRP A 92 -26.12 10.82 -17.33
CA TRP A 92 -26.47 9.85 -18.40
C TRP A 92 -27.50 10.41 -19.39
N TRP A 93 -28.42 11.25 -18.92
CA TRP A 93 -29.53 11.76 -19.73
C TRP A 93 -29.16 12.97 -20.60
N SER A 94 -28.03 13.64 -20.32
CA SER A 94 -27.60 14.82 -21.07
C SER A 94 -26.78 14.51 -22.34
N GLY A 95 -26.43 13.24 -22.59
CA GLY A 95 -25.59 12.87 -23.75
C GLY A 95 -26.12 11.77 -24.68
N ILE A 96 -27.08 10.94 -24.27
CA ILE A 96 -27.50 9.76 -25.05
C ILE A 96 -29.01 9.81 -25.44
N GLY A 97 -29.83 10.60 -24.75
CA GLY A 97 -31.28 10.61 -24.92
C GLY A 97 -31.85 11.49 -26.05
N GLN A 98 -31.04 12.31 -26.74
CA GLN A 98 -31.53 13.21 -27.80
C GLN A 98 -31.52 12.59 -29.20
N ASN A 99 -30.79 11.50 -29.45
CA ASN A 99 -30.66 10.91 -30.81
C ASN A 99 -31.59 9.73 -31.09
N LEU A 100 -32.60 9.46 -30.26
CA LEU A 100 -33.51 8.30 -30.42
C LEU A 100 -35.00 8.67 -30.45
N VAL A 101 -35.34 9.96 -30.55
CA VAL A 101 -36.74 10.43 -30.69
C VAL A 101 -37.03 11.03 -32.07
N GLU A 102 -36.04 11.11 -32.97
CA GLU A 102 -36.21 11.63 -34.35
C GLU A 102 -35.65 10.70 -35.45
N ALA A 103 -35.99 9.40 -35.41
CA ALA A 103 -35.77 8.48 -36.54
C ALA A 103 -36.96 7.56 -36.76
#